data_AF-A0A931SIC5-F1
#
_entry.id   AF-A0A931SIC5-F1
#
_cell.length_a   1.000
_cell.length_b   1.000
_cell.length_c   1.000
_cell.angle_alpha   90.00
_cell.angle_beta   90.00
_cell.angle_gamma   90.00
#
_symmetry.space_group_name_H-M   'P 1'
#
loop_
_entity.id
_entity.type
_entity.pdbx_description
1 polymer ?
#
loop_
_entity_poly.entity_id
_entity_poly.type
_entity_poly.pdbx_seq_one_letter_code
_entity_poly.pdbx_strand_id
1 'polypeptide(L)'
;MRVAPMLPMSNAVGKDWRILATLSSPASWFWPLGMTDPETGLVEIIRVGYDADMTGGWTPDGKIVLVAMALRASLSRFRPEGLKLSPHTR
;
A
#
# COMPACT_ATOMS: atom_id res chain seq x y z
N MET A 1 3.17 2.87 11.30
CA MET A 1 3.31 2.01 10.11
C MET A 1 3.86 0.65 10.54
N ARG A 2 3.61 -0.38 9.76
CA ARG A 2 4.17 -1.73 9.96
C ARG A 2 4.64 -2.27 8.60
N VAL A 3 5.52 -3.27 8.60
CA VAL A 3 5.82 -4.01 7.37
C VAL A 3 4.55 -4.75 6.93
N ALA A 4 4.20 -4.67 5.65
CA ALA A 4 3.07 -5.42 5.09
C ALA A 4 3.43 -6.92 4.99
N PRO A 5 2.45 -7.83 5.07
CA PRO A 5 2.69 -9.27 4.99
C PRO A 5 2.92 -9.72 3.53
N MET A 6 3.91 -9.14 2.87
CA MET A 6 4.29 -9.44 1.49
C MET A 6 5.65 -10.12 1.45
N LEU A 7 5.90 -10.94 0.42
CA LEU A 7 7.19 -11.60 0.27
C LEU A 7 8.31 -10.55 0.12
N PRO A 8 9.50 -10.79 0.72
CA PRO A 8 10.64 -9.93 0.52
C PRO A 8 11.02 -9.84 -0.95
N MET A 9 11.37 -8.64 -1.40
CA MET A 9 11.87 -8.40 -2.76
C MET A 9 13.32 -8.88 -2.85
N SER A 10 13.71 -9.51 -3.97
CA SER A 10 15.04 -10.14 -4.12
C SER A 10 16.21 -9.15 -4.05
N ASN A 11 15.95 -7.87 -4.26
CA ASN A 11 16.90 -6.75 -4.22
C ASN A 11 16.43 -5.65 -3.24
N ALA A 12 15.91 -6.06 -2.08
CA ALA A 12 15.39 -5.15 -1.05
C ALA A 12 16.48 -4.35 -0.31
N VAL A 13 17.71 -4.85 -0.23
CA VAL A 13 18.79 -4.19 0.54
C VAL A 13 19.71 -3.41 -0.39
N GLY A 14 19.87 -2.11 -0.10
CA GLY A 14 20.73 -1.21 -0.86
C GLY A 14 22.20 -1.38 -0.48
N LYS A 15 23.09 -0.84 -1.32
CA LYS A 15 24.54 -0.77 -1.01
C LYS A 15 24.84 0.09 0.22
N ASP A 16 23.93 0.98 0.58
CA ASP A 16 23.95 1.84 1.76
C ASP A 16 23.26 1.19 2.97
N TRP A 17 22.98 -0.12 2.93
CA TRP A 17 22.28 -0.90 3.96
C TRP A 17 20.83 -0.50 4.26
N ARG A 18 20.27 0.46 3.53
CA ARG A 18 18.85 0.79 3.65
C ARG A 18 18.00 -0.31 3.03
N ILE A 19 16.88 -0.61 3.68
CA ILE A 19 16.03 -1.75 3.35
C ILE A 19 14.71 -1.23 2.78
N LEU A 20 14.37 -1.68 1.57
CA LEU A 20 13.07 -1.46 0.97
C LEU A 20 12.08 -2.51 1.46
N ALA A 21 10.91 -2.06 1.88
CA ALA A 21 9.82 -2.92 2.29
C ALA A 21 8.48 -2.28 1.99
N THR A 22 7.50 -3.07 1.60
CA THR A 22 6.11 -2.61 1.54
C THR A 22 5.58 -2.38 2.94
N LEU A 23 4.87 -1.27 3.11
CA LEU A 23 4.34 -0.85 4.41
C LEU A 23 2.82 -0.99 4.46
N SER A 24 2.31 -1.29 5.64
CA SER A 24 0.88 -1.26 5.94
C SER A 24 0.57 -0.11 6.91
N SER A 25 -0.60 0.50 6.69
CA SER A 25 -1.15 1.56 7.52
C SER A 25 -2.59 1.22 7.88
N PRO A 26 -3.04 1.42 9.12
CA PRO A 26 -4.46 1.27 9.46
C PRO A 26 -5.34 2.34 8.77
N ALA A 27 -4.74 3.41 8.23
CA ALA A 27 -5.44 4.51 7.58
C ALA A 27 -5.50 4.39 6.04
N SER A 28 -4.88 3.36 5.44
CA SER A 28 -4.86 3.19 3.99
C SER A 28 -5.02 1.72 3.62
N TRP A 29 -5.67 1.46 2.48
CA TRP A 29 -5.75 0.12 1.90
C TRP A 29 -4.62 -0.16 0.89
N PHE A 30 -3.80 0.86 0.61
CA PHE A 30 -2.64 0.74 -0.26
C PHE A 30 -1.39 0.40 0.56
N TRP A 31 -0.50 -0.38 -0.04
CA TRP A 31 0.80 -0.73 0.53
C TRP A 31 1.92 0.02 -0.19
N PRO A 32 2.32 1.22 0.28
CA PRO A 32 3.40 1.96 -0.33
C PRO A 32 4.76 1.30 -0.06
N LEU A 33 5.75 1.61 -0.89
CA LEU A 33 7.13 1.21 -0.68
C LEU A 33 7.78 2.18 0.31
N GLY A 34 8.35 1.63 1.37
CA GLY A 34 9.13 2.36 2.35
C GLY A 34 10.60 1.99 2.29
N MET A 35 11.44 2.93 2.72
CA MET A 35 12.86 2.74 2.95
C MET A 35 13.14 2.87 4.44
N THR A 36 13.68 1.80 5.03
CA THR A 36 14.07 1.75 6.43
C THR A 36 15.57 1.92 6.54
N ASP A 37 15.98 2.87 7.37
CA ASP A 37 17.35 2.97 7.87
C ASP A 37 17.47 2.08 9.12
N PRO A 38 18.25 0.98 9.08
CA PRO A 38 18.37 0.07 10.21
C PRO A 38 19.17 0.66 11.38
N GLU A 39 19.99 1.69 11.17
CA GLU A 39 20.78 2.30 12.24
C GLU A 39 19.91 3.21 13.11
N THR A 40 19.03 3.99 12.48
CA THR A 40 18.17 4.96 13.17
C THR A 40 16.77 4.44 13.45
N GLY A 41 16.35 3.37 12.77
CA GLY A 41 14.97 2.86 12.79
C GLY A 41 13.98 3.77 12.05
N LEU A 42 14.47 4.80 11.35
CA LEU A 42 13.63 5.71 10.58
C LEU A 42 13.08 5.01 9.35
N VAL A 43 11.81 5.28 9.06
CA VAL A 43 11.10 4.76 7.88
C VAL A 43 10.62 5.93 7.05
N GLU A 44 11.12 6.04 5.83
CA GLU A 44 10.69 7.01 4.84
C GLU A 44 9.76 6.34 3.82
N ILE A 45 8.65 7.00 3.48
CA ILE A 45 7.74 6.54 2.44
C ILE A 45 8.19 7.12 1.10
N ILE A 46 8.38 6.27 0.09
CA ILE A 46 8.67 6.72 -1.27
C ILE A 46 7.36 7.24 -1.89
N ARG A 47 7.31 8.55 -2.19
CA ARG A 47 6.10 9.21 -2.71
C ARG A 47 6.15 9.33 -4.24
N VAL A 48 5.08 8.88 -4.90
CA VAL A 48 4.90 8.97 -6.38
C VAL A 48 3.79 9.94 -6.79
N GLY A 49 3.18 10.66 -5.83
CA GLY A 49 2.15 11.66 -6.07
C GLY A 49 0.70 11.16 -6.01
N TYR A 50 0.49 9.86 -5.82
CA TYR A 50 -0.83 9.24 -5.64
C TYR A 50 -0.73 7.98 -4.77
N ASP A 51 -1.85 7.52 -4.22
CA ASP A 51 -1.90 6.30 -3.43
C ASP A 51 -1.95 5.06 -4.34
N ALA A 52 -1.09 4.08 -4.06
CA ALA A 52 -0.94 2.88 -4.86
C ALA A 52 -0.28 1.76 -4.05
N ASP A 53 -0.57 0.52 -4.43
CA ASP A 53 0.26 -0.62 -4.04
C ASP A 53 1.58 -0.54 -4.80
N MET A 54 2.68 -0.66 -4.08
CA MET A 54 4.01 -0.49 -4.66
C MET A 54 4.86 -1.72 -4.44
N THR A 55 5.70 -2.02 -5.42
CA THR A 55 6.79 -2.99 -5.31
C THR A 55 8.00 -2.43 -6.03
N GLY A 56 9.20 -2.85 -5.68
CA GLY A 56 10.40 -2.32 -6.30
C GLY A 56 11.67 -2.89 -5.71
N GLY A 57 12.79 -2.28 -6.07
CA GLY A 57 14.06 -2.69 -5.52
C GLY A 57 15.21 -1.84 -6.01
N TRP A 58 16.38 -2.13 -5.44
CA TRP A 58 17.60 -1.45 -5.81
C TRP A 58 18.13 -1.94 -7.14
N THR A 59 18.54 -1.01 -7.99
CA THR A 59 19.32 -1.28 -9.19
C THR A 59 20.81 -1.36 -8.85
N PRO A 60 21.64 -2.01 -9.68
CA PRO A 60 23.08 -2.12 -9.42
C PRO A 60 23.82 -0.77 -9.28
N ASP A 61 23.31 0.29 -9.90
CA ASP A 61 23.84 1.66 -9.80
C ASP A 61 23.32 2.43 -8.57
N GLY A 62 22.59 1.78 -7.66
CA GLY A 62 22.14 2.38 -6.40
C GLY A 62 20.91 3.26 -6.53
N LYS A 63 20.12 3.11 -7.60
CA LYS A 63 18.81 3.76 -7.74
C LYS A 63 17.71 2.81 -7.30
N ILE A 64 16.51 3.35 -7.15
CA ILE A 64 15.31 2.57 -6.87
C ILE A 64 14.48 2.53 -8.15
N VAL A 65 14.13 1.33 -8.59
CA VAL A 65 13.09 1.12 -9.59
C VAL A 65 11.86 0.58 -8.87
N LEU A 66 10.68 1.11 -9.18
CA LEU A 66 9.43 0.69 -8.57
C LEU A 66 8.30 0.63 -9.59
N VAL A 67 7.32 -0.21 -9.29
CA VAL A 67 6.01 -0.28 -9.95
C VAL A 67 4.98 0.21 -8.94
N ALA A 68 4.13 1.14 -9.37
CA ALA A 68 3.03 1.68 -8.56
C ALA A 68 1.70 1.37 -9.24
N MET A 69 0.88 0.54 -8.59
CA MET A 69 -0.43 0.10 -9.08
C MET A 69 -1.54 0.77 -8.27
N ALA A 70 -2.26 1.69 -8.91
CA ALA A 70 -3.42 2.35 -8.32
C ALA A 70 -4.71 1.68 -8.80
N LEU A 71 -5.59 1.34 -7.86
CA LEU A 71 -6.96 0.93 -8.15
C LEU A 71 -7.92 2.01 -7.71
N ARG A 72 -8.74 2.50 -8.64
CA ARG A 72 -9.88 3.36 -8.32
C ARG A 72 -11.16 2.59 -8.59
N ALA A 73 -11.96 2.39 -7.54
CA ALA A 73 -13.26 1.74 -7.63
C ALA A 73 -14.33 2.59 -6.94
N SER A 74 -15.57 2.44 -7.38
CA SER A 74 -16.74 3.06 -6.76
C SER A 74 -17.76 1.96 -6.44
N LEU A 75 -18.26 1.94 -5.20
CA LEU A 75 -19.33 1.05 -4.79
C LEU A 75 -20.65 1.80 -4.75
N SER A 76 -21.65 1.32 -5.49
CA SER A 76 -22.99 1.90 -5.50
C SER A 76 -23.98 0.94 -4.84
N ARG A 77 -24.78 1.46 -3.90
CA ARG A 77 -25.88 0.72 -3.29
C ARG A 77 -27.18 1.03 -4.03
N PHE A 78 -27.71 0.05 -4.74
CA PHE A 78 -29.05 0.12 -5.29
C PHE A 78 -30.08 -0.20 -4.21
N ARG A 79 -31.21 0.53 -4.20
CA ARG A 79 -32.35 0.23 -3.34
C ARG A 79 -33.52 -0.20 -4.23
N PRO A 80 -34.30 -1.21 -3.85
CA PRO A 80 -35.49 -1.58 -4.61
C PRO A 80 -36.44 -0.39 -4.70
N GLU A 81 -36.93 -0.09 -5.89
CA GLU A 81 -38.04 0.84 -6.06
C GLU A 81 -39.32 0.08 -5.71
N GLY A 82 -39.95 0.43 -4.58
CA GLY A 82 -41.24 -0.12 -4.19
C GLY A 82 -41.23 -1.28 -3.19
N LEU A 83 -40.24 -1.40 -2.30
CA LEU A 83 -40.39 -2.24 -1.11
C LEU A 83 -41.48 -1.64 -0.20
N LYS A 84 -42.75 -1.88 -0.53
CA LYS A 84 -43.87 -1.72 0.41
C LYS A 84 -43.65 -2.76 1.49
N LEU A 85 -42.97 -2.37 2.56
CA LEU A 85 -43.04 -3.09 3.81
C LEU A 85 -44.52 -3.09 4.21
N SER A 86 -45.18 -4.23 4.07
CA SER A 86 -46.49 -4.45 4.68
C SER A 86 -46.34 -4.18 6.18
N PRO A 87 -47.19 -3.34 6.78
CA PRO A 87 -47.11 -3.10 8.21
C PRO A 87 -47.43 -4.42 8.90
N HIS A 88 -46.44 -5.02 9.56
CA HIS A 88 -46.71 -6.08 10.51
C HIS A 88 -47.53 -5.47 11.64
N THR A 89 -48.82 -5.85 11.68
CA THR A 89 -49.74 -5.62 12.79
C THR A 89 -49.09 -6.17 14.06
N ARG A 90 -48.97 -5.32 15.09
CA ARG A 90 -48.60 -5.73 16.45
C ARG A 90 -49.70 -6.55 17.09
#